data_AF-A0A7C5FZG3-F1
#
_entry.id   AF-A0A7C5FZG3-F1
#
_cell.length_a   1.000
_cell.length_b   1.000
_cell.length_c   1.000
_cell.angle_alpha   90.00
_cell.angle_beta   90.00
_cell.angle_gamma   90.00
#
_symmetry.space_group_name_H-M   'P 1'
#
loop_
_entity.id
_entity.type
_entity.pdbx_description
1 polymer ?
#
loop_
_entity_poly.entity_id
_entity_poly.type
_entity_poly.pdbx_seq_one_letter_code
_entity_poly.pdbx_strand_id
1 'polypeptide(L)'
;MLTPGEVLDQAFLDVRAMLLEIAATLDRYEDAVRREGRTLPLSPADDPRLEKIYRSLALLSRPESDGYRVEKLLELFSDPA
;
A
#
# COMPACT_ATOMS: atom_id res chain seq x y z
N MET A 1 -21.79 -0.19 18.78
CA MET A 1 -20.66 0.20 17.91
C MET A 1 -19.44 0.34 18.79
N LEU A 2 -18.26 -0.07 18.30
CA LEU A 2 -17.01 0.10 19.02
C LEU A 2 -16.67 1.60 19.13
N THR A 3 -16.08 2.00 20.24
CA THR A 3 -15.43 3.30 20.40
C THR A 3 -14.17 3.39 19.53
N PRO A 4 -13.63 4.59 19.25
CA PRO A 4 -12.39 4.73 18.49
C PRO A 4 -11.21 3.94 19.10
N GLY A 5 -11.12 3.88 20.43
CA GLY A 5 -10.09 3.11 21.14
C GLY A 5 -10.25 1.60 20.91
N GLU A 6 -11.47 1.07 21.08
CA GLU A 6 -11.75 -0.36 20.87
C GLU A 6 -11.50 -0.81 19.42
N VAL A 7 -11.73 0.07 18.43
CA VAL A 7 -11.38 -0.22 17.02
C VAL A 7 -9.87 -0.39 16.87
N LEU A 8 -9.07 0.49 17.48
CA LEU A 8 -7.61 0.40 17.41
C LEU A 8 -7.09 -0.81 18.19
N ASP A 9 -7.62 -1.08 19.38
CA ASP A 9 -7.22 -2.25 20.18
C ASP A 9 -7.43 -3.56 19.42
N GLN A 10 -8.52 -3.67 18.67
CA GLN A 10 -8.83 -4.87 17.89
C GLN A 10 -7.96 -4.99 16.63
N ALA A 11 -7.60 -3.89 15.96
CA ALA A 11 -6.97 -3.93 14.63
C ALA A 11 -5.46 -3.62 14.61
N PHE A 12 -4.89 -3.03 15.67
CA PHE A 12 -3.56 -2.42 15.63
C PHE A 12 -2.45 -3.42 15.26
N LEU A 13 -2.48 -4.63 15.83
CA LEU A 13 -1.45 -5.64 15.57
C LEU A 13 -1.52 -6.19 14.14
N ASP A 14 -2.73 -6.36 13.61
CA ASP A 14 -2.95 -6.82 12.24
C ASP A 14 -2.52 -5.74 11.24
N VAL A 15 -2.91 -4.48 11.48
CA VAL A 15 -2.45 -3.34 10.67
C VAL A 15 -0.94 -3.23 10.67
N ARG A 16 -0.30 -3.39 11.83
CA ARG A 16 1.16 -3.39 11.93
C ARG A 16 1.78 -4.52 11.10
N ALA A 17 1.24 -5.74 11.19
CA ALA A 17 1.73 -6.86 10.40
C ALA A 17 1.62 -6.60 8.89
N MET A 18 0.47 -6.10 8.43
CA MET A 18 0.25 -5.75 7.03
C MET A 18 1.22 -4.66 6.54
N LEU A 19 1.49 -3.63 7.35
CA LEU A 19 2.46 -2.59 7.01
C LEU A 19 3.89 -3.15 6.87
N LEU A 20 4.30 -4.07 7.75
CA LEU A 20 5.60 -4.73 7.68
C LEU A 20 5.74 -5.58 6.41
N GLU A 21 4.68 -6.31 6.03
CA GLU A 21 4.67 -7.12 4.80
C GLU A 21 4.76 -6.24 3.54
N ILE A 22 4.10 -5.08 3.53
CA ILE A 22 4.22 -4.11 2.44
C ILE A 22 5.65 -3.59 2.35
N ALA A 23 6.25 -3.18 3.47
CA ALA A 23 7.64 -2.70 3.50
C ALA A 23 8.62 -3.77 2.99
N ALA A 24 8.54 -4.99 3.52
CA ALA A 24 9.40 -6.11 3.10
C ALA A 24 9.21 -6.47 1.61
N THR A 25 8.02 -6.26 1.05
CA THR A 25 7.78 -6.46 -0.38
C THR A 25 8.48 -5.39 -1.23
N LEU A 26 8.41 -4.13 -0.81
CA LEU A 26 9.10 -3.03 -1.48
C LEU A 26 10.63 -3.19 -1.40
N ASP A 27 11.17 -3.56 -0.24
CA ASP A 27 12.60 -3.82 -0.07
C ASP A 27 13.10 -4.93 -1.02
N ARG A 28 12.36 -6.05 -1.07
CA ARG A 28 12.68 -7.18 -1.97
C ARG A 28 12.60 -6.78 -3.45
N TYR A 29 11.67 -5.90 -3.80
CA TYR A 29 11.56 -5.36 -5.15
C TYR A 29 12.79 -4.53 -5.50
N GLU A 30 13.17 -3.57 -4.65
CA GLU A 30 14.39 -2.77 -4.86
C GLU A 30 15.64 -3.63 -5.00
N ASP A 31 15.79 -4.67 -4.17
CA ASP A 31 16.90 -5.61 -4.26
C ASP A 31 16.88 -6.43 -5.56
N ALA A 32 15.71 -6.77 -6.09
CA ALA A 32 15.60 -7.39 -7.41
C ALA A 32 16.06 -6.44 -8.52
N VAL A 33 15.62 -5.18 -8.48
CA VAL A 33 16.01 -4.14 -9.45
C VAL A 33 17.52 -3.92 -9.45
N ARG A 34 18.15 -3.83 -8.26
CA ARG A 34 19.60 -3.71 -8.12
C ARG A 34 20.34 -4.92 -8.71
N ARG A 35 19.84 -6.15 -8.47
CA ARG A 35 20.42 -7.39 -9.03
C ARG A 35 20.35 -7.45 -10.56
N GLU A 36 19.33 -6.86 -11.17
CA GLU A 36 19.20 -6.73 -12.63
C GLU A 36 20.06 -5.61 -13.23
N GLY A 37 20.82 -4.87 -12.42
CA GLY A 37 21.65 -3.75 -12.88
C GLY A 37 20.85 -2.51 -13.30
N ARG A 38 19.57 -2.43 -12.93
CA ARG A 38 18.72 -1.25 -13.15
C ARG A 38 18.98 -0.21 -12.05
N THR A 39 18.87 1.07 -12.39
CA THR A 39 19.07 2.18 -11.44
C THR A 39 17.73 2.63 -10.86
N LEU A 40 17.67 2.81 -9.54
CA LEU A 40 16.52 3.40 -8.83
C LEU A 40 16.58 4.94 -8.84
N PRO A 41 15.44 5.64 -8.75
CA PRO A 41 14.09 5.11 -8.69
C PRO A 41 13.64 4.58 -10.05
N LEU A 42 12.93 3.45 -10.05
CA LEU A 42 12.15 3.06 -11.21
C LEU A 42 10.97 4.01 -11.33
N SER A 43 10.67 4.43 -12.56
CA SER A 43 9.47 5.23 -12.79
C SER A 43 8.25 4.36 -12.46
N PRO A 44 7.19 4.88 -11.83
CA PRO A 44 5.92 4.16 -11.71
C PRO A 44 5.39 3.64 -13.06
N ALA A 45 5.79 4.26 -14.17
CA ALA A 45 5.49 3.81 -15.53
C ALA A 45 6.18 2.47 -15.91
N ASP A 46 7.16 2.00 -15.15
CA ASP A 46 7.88 0.75 -15.41
C ASP A 46 7.10 -0.48 -14.94
N ASP A 47 6.20 -0.34 -13.96
CA ASP A 47 5.30 -1.41 -13.52
C ASP A 47 3.97 -0.84 -12.95
N PRO A 48 2.83 -1.01 -13.66
CA PRO A 48 1.54 -0.51 -13.21
C PRO A 48 1.06 -1.12 -11.88
N ARG A 49 1.59 -2.28 -11.47
CA ARG A 49 1.30 -2.89 -10.16
C ARG A 49 2.00 -2.12 -9.04
N LEU A 50 3.25 -1.69 -9.26
CA LEU A 50 3.99 -0.88 -8.30
C LEU A 50 3.31 0.49 -8.14
N GLU A 51 2.86 1.09 -9.24
CA GLU A 51 2.08 2.33 -9.19
C GLU A 51 0.82 2.17 -8.34
N LYS A 52 0.05 1.09 -8.52
CA LYS A 52 -1.16 0.81 -7.71
C LYS A 52 -0.85 0.65 -6.22
N ILE A 53 0.28 0.02 -5.85
CA ILE A 53 0.72 -0.07 -4.45
C ILE A 53 0.97 1.33 -3.86
N TYR A 54 1.73 2.18 -4.55
CA TYR A 54 2.03 3.53 -4.05
C TYR A 54 0.78 4.43 -3.99
N ARG A 55 -0.11 4.34 -4.99
CA ARG A 55 -1.41 5.03 -4.95
C ARG A 55 -2.26 4.56 -3.76
N SER A 56 -2.24 3.27 -3.44
CA SER A 56 -2.94 2.71 -2.27
C SER A 56 -2.41 3.29 -0.96
N LEU A 57 -1.08 3.35 -0.80
CA LEU A 57 -0.45 3.94 0.39
C LEU A 57 -0.76 5.44 0.54
N ALA A 58 -0.74 6.19 -0.56
CA ALA A 58 -1.11 7.60 -0.59
C ALA A 58 -2.60 7.82 -0.24
N LEU A 59 -3.47 6.88 -0.61
CA LEU A 59 -4.89 6.92 -0.26
C LEU A 59 -5.13 6.62 1.23
N LEU A 60 -4.46 5.59 1.76
CA LEU A 60 -4.63 5.13 3.14
C LEU A 60 -4.01 6.07 4.18
N SER A 61 -2.93 6.78 3.84
CA SER A 61 -2.23 7.69 4.75
C SER A 61 -2.96 9.01 5.02
N ARG A 62 -4.03 9.33 4.27
CA ARG A 62 -4.82 10.54 4.52
C ARG A 62 -5.51 10.44 5.89
N PRO A 63 -5.51 11.49 6.72
CA PRO A 63 -6.20 11.46 8.02
C PRO A 63 -7.72 11.38 7.85
N GLU A 64 -8.26 12.12 6.89
CA GLU A 64 -9.67 12.11 6.51
C GLU A 64 -9.83 11.63 5.06
N SER A 65 -10.97 11.01 4.77
CA SER A 65 -11.30 10.57 3.41
C SER A 65 -12.73 10.97 3.11
N ASP A 66 -12.93 11.58 1.94
CA ASP A 66 -14.25 11.86 1.36
C ASP A 66 -14.89 10.55 0.88
N GLY A 67 -15.21 9.62 1.79
CA GLY A 67 -15.77 8.30 1.50
C GLY A 67 -15.00 7.11 2.08
N TYR A 68 -15.43 5.89 1.75
CA TYR A 68 -14.88 4.64 2.30
C TYR A 68 -13.57 4.25 1.59
N ARG A 69 -12.48 4.16 2.36
CA ARG A 69 -11.15 3.78 1.83
C ARG A 69 -11.15 2.42 1.13
N VAL A 70 -11.95 1.47 1.62
CA VAL A 70 -12.09 0.13 1.02
C VAL A 70 -12.63 0.21 -0.39
N GLU A 71 -13.71 0.97 -0.62
CA GLU A 71 -14.31 1.15 -1.95
C GLU A 71 -13.31 1.74 -2.93
N LYS A 72 -12.60 2.80 -2.53
CA LYS A 72 -11.58 3.42 -3.39
C LYS A 72 -10.41 2.49 -3.71
N LEU A 73 -10.03 1.61 -2.78
CA LEU A 73 -9.03 0.57 -3.07
C LEU A 73 -9.60 -0.45 -4.06
N LEU A 74 -10.83 -0.92 -3.88
CA LEU A 74 -11.47 -1.85 -4.81
C LEU A 74 -11.55 -1.26 -6.23
N GLU A 75 -11.93 0.00 -6.36
CA GLU A 75 -11.91 0.73 -7.64
C GLU A 75 -10.50 0.78 -8.24
N LEU A 76 -9.49 1.15 -7.45
CA LEU A 76 -8.08 1.21 -7.90
C LEU A 76 -7.56 -0.14 -8.42
N PHE A 77 -8.02 -1.24 -7.83
CA PHE A 77 -7.65 -2.61 -8.24
C PHE A 77 -8.62 -3.26 -9.24
N SER A 78 -9.72 -2.60 -9.60
CA SER A 78 -10.70 -3.12 -10.57
C SER A 78 -10.23 -3.02 -12.03
N ASP A 79 -9.36 -2.06 -12.33
CA ASP A 79 -8.70 -1.92 -13.62
C ASP A 79 -7.57 -2.97 -13.72
N PRO A 80 -7.44 -3.76 -14.80
CA PRO A 80 -6.27 -4.63 -15.01
C PRO A 80 -4.94 -3.86 -14.92
N ALA A 81 -3.90 -4.53 -14.44
CA ALA A 81 -2.52 -4.02 -14.43
C ALA A 81 -1.73 -4.63 -15.59
#